data_AF-A0A928LHU6-F1
#
_entry.id   AF-A0A928LHU6-F1
#
_cell.length_a   1.000
_cell.length_b   1.000
_cell.length_c   1.000
_cell.angle_alpha   90.00
_cell.angle_beta   90.00
_cell.angle_gamma   90.00
#
_symmetry.space_group_name_H-M   'P 1'
#
loop_
_entity.id
_entity.type
_entity.pdbx_description
1 polymer ?
#
loop_
_entity_poly.entity_id
_entity_poly.type
_entity_poly.pdbx_seq_one_letter_code
_entity_poly.pdbx_strand_id
1 'polypeptide(L)'
;MKEKLYNVLNKIYGGAMLFAFFTGFIPVIPFIIAIVIGGTAGEAIALFMYNKVYPVSFTVASVSVIVGLVAMYIRGEKSLSVESYGKKE
;
A
#
# COMPACT_ATOMS: atom_id res chain seq x y z
N MET A 1 -10.64 21.31 -14.30
CA MET A 1 -11.23 19.97 -14.07
C MET A 1 -10.18 18.88 -13.90
N LYS A 2 -9.18 18.79 -14.79
CA LYS A 2 -8.07 17.82 -14.71
C LYS A 2 -7.36 17.79 -13.35
N GLU A 3 -7.16 18.96 -12.74
CA GLU A 3 -6.45 19.11 -11.47
C GLU A 3 -7.26 18.63 -10.25
N LYS A 4 -8.57 18.85 -10.24
CA LYS A 4 -9.46 18.26 -9.21
C LYS A 4 -9.49 16.74 -9.32
N LEU A 5 -9.56 16.21 -10.54
CA LEU A 5 -9.54 14.77 -10.79
C LEU A 5 -8.21 14.14 -10.36
N TYR A 6 -7.08 14.76 -10.71
CA TYR A 6 -5.76 14.36 -10.24
C TYR A 6 -5.67 14.30 -8.71
N ASN A 7 -6.11 15.36 -8.03
CA ASN A 7 -6.04 15.42 -6.57
C ASN A 7 -6.86 14.31 -5.89
N VAL A 8 -8.02 13.95 -6.47
CA VAL A 8 -8.84 12.84 -5.96
C VAL A 8 -8.14 11.50 -6.20
N LEU A 9 -7.68 11.23 -7.43
CA LEU A 9 -7.00 9.98 -7.77
C LEU A 9 -5.71 9.79 -6.96
N ASN A 10 -4.94 10.86 -6.76
CA ASN A 10 -3.70 10.83 -6.00
C ASN A 10 -3.96 10.60 -4.49
N LYS A 11 -5.03 11.17 -3.93
CA LYS A 11 -5.46 10.87 -2.56
C LYS A 11 -5.89 9.42 -2.39
N ILE A 12 -6.63 8.87 -3.36
CA ILE A 12 -7.05 7.46 -3.35
C ILE A 12 -5.81 6.55 -3.40
N TYR A 13 -4.89 6.82 -4.32
CA TYR A 13 -3.62 6.10 -4.43
C TYR A 13 -2.82 6.16 -3.12
N GLY A 14 -2.56 7.36 -2.61
CA GLY A 14 -1.79 7.55 -1.38
C GLY A 14 -2.43 6.89 -0.15
N GLY A 15 -3.76 7.01 -0.01
CA GLY A 15 -4.51 6.38 1.07
C GLY A 15 -4.46 4.85 1.02
N ALA A 16 -4.64 4.27 -0.17
CA ALA A 16 -4.55 2.84 -0.36
C ALA A 16 -3.13 2.29 -0.15
N MET A 17 -2.12 3.04 -0.58
CA MET A 17 -0.72 2.68 -0.37
C MET A 17 -0.34 2.72 1.12
N LEU A 18 -0.81 3.75 1.84
CA LEU A 18 -0.64 3.86 3.29
C LEU A 18 -1.31 2.71 4.02
N PHE A 19 -2.55 2.36 3.63
CA PHE A 19 -3.26 1.20 4.17
C PHE A 19 -2.44 -0.08 3.95
N ALA A 20 -1.98 -0.34 2.72
CA ALA A 20 -1.21 -1.53 2.39
C ALA A 20 0.09 -1.64 3.18
N PHE A 21 0.76 -0.52 3.44
CA PHE A 21 1.95 -0.46 4.28
C PHE A 21 1.64 -0.90 5.73
N PHE A 22 0.57 -0.35 6.33
CA PHE A 22 0.16 -0.74 7.67
C PHE A 22 -0.29 -2.20 7.77
N THR A 23 -0.85 -2.76 6.71
CA THR A 23 -1.19 -4.20 6.68
C THR A 23 0.04 -5.08 6.91
N GLY A 24 1.23 -4.64 6.48
CA GLY A 24 2.49 -5.33 6.77
C GLY A 24 2.89 -5.33 8.25
N PHE A 25 2.39 -4.38 9.04
CA PHE A 25 2.65 -4.27 10.48
C PHE A 25 1.63 -4.98 11.35
N ILE A 26 0.41 -5.23 10.85
CA ILE A 26 -0.64 -5.99 11.55
C ILE A 26 -0.15 -7.31 12.18
N PRO A 27 0.67 -8.15 11.52
CA PRO A 27 1.04 -9.44 12.09
C PRO A 27 2.00 -9.36 13.29
N VAL A 28 2.62 -8.20 13.56
CA VAL A 28 3.62 -8.04 14.62
C VAL A 28 3.06 -8.42 16.00
N ILE A 29 1.89 -7.89 16.37
CA ILE A 29 1.27 -8.16 17.68
C ILE A 29 0.88 -9.65 17.82
N PRO A 30 0.15 -10.26 16.86
CA PRO A 30 -0.13 -11.69 16.88
C PRO A 30 1.10 -12.58 17.00
N PHE A 31 2.20 -12.26 16.30
CA PHE A 31 3.43 -13.03 16.39
C PHE A 31 4.11 -12.92 17.76
N ILE A 32 4.10 -11.75 18.39
CA ILE A 32 4.59 -11.60 19.76
C ILE A 32 3.79 -12.49 20.72
N ILE A 33 2.47 -12.52 20.58
CA ILE A 33 1.60 -13.39 21.38
C ILE A 33 1.90 -14.87 21.10
N ALA A 34 2.11 -15.23 19.83
CA ALA A 34 2.42 -16.60 19.44
C ALA A 34 3.74 -17.11 20.04
N ILE A 35 4.74 -16.23 20.22
CA ILE A 35 6.00 -16.57 20.88
C ILE A 35 5.76 -16.97 22.34
N VAL A 36 4.85 -16.30 23.05
CA VAL A 36 4.52 -16.61 24.45
C VAL A 36 3.72 -17.90 24.57
N ILE A 37 2.79 -18.14 23.65
CA ILE A 37 1.94 -19.35 23.65
C ILE A 37 2.75 -20.60 23.22
N GLY A 38 3.66 -20.44 22.25
CA GLY A 38 4.41 -21.54 21.65
C GLY A 38 3.56 -22.44 20.72
N GLY A 39 4.13 -23.59 20.35
CA GLY A 39 3.47 -24.57 19.48
C GLY A 39 3.27 -24.10 18.03
N THR A 40 2.13 -24.42 17.42
CA THR A 40 1.79 -24.11 16.02
C THR A 40 1.07 -22.77 15.83
N ALA A 41 0.90 -21.98 16.90
CA ALA A 41 0.16 -20.72 16.86
C ALA A 41 0.75 -19.72 15.85
N GLY A 42 2.09 -19.64 15.77
CA GLY A 42 2.78 -18.78 14.81
C GLY A 42 2.53 -19.19 13.35
N GLU A 43 2.52 -20.49 13.08
CA GLU A 43 2.21 -21.03 11.75
C GLU A 43 0.77 -20.73 11.35
N ALA A 44 -0.19 -20.92 12.26
CA ALA A 44 -1.60 -20.62 12.01
C ALA A 44 -1.83 -19.13 11.68
N ILE A 45 -1.16 -18.23 12.41
CA ILE A 45 -1.20 -16.79 12.13
C ILE A 45 -0.57 -16.48 10.77
N ALA A 46 0.59 -17.06 10.46
CA ALA A 46 1.26 -16.87 9.17
C ALA A 46 0.37 -17.30 8.00
N LEU A 47 -0.24 -18.48 8.11
CA LEU A 47 -1.16 -19.01 7.11
C LEU A 47 -2.42 -18.16 6.97
N PHE A 48 -2.98 -17.65 8.07
CA PHE A 48 -4.12 -16.73 8.01
C PHE A 48 -3.78 -15.44 7.27
N MET A 49 -2.65 -14.82 7.60
CA MET A 49 -2.18 -13.60 6.95
C MET A 49 -1.95 -13.81 5.45
N TYR A 50 -1.27 -14.90 5.10
CA TYR A 50 -0.98 -15.26 3.71
C TYR A 50 -2.23 -15.57 2.89
N ASN A 51 -3.21 -16.29 3.44
CA ASN A 51 -4.38 -16.75 2.67
C ASN A 51 -5.53 -15.73 2.65
N LYS A 52 -5.62 -14.83 3.64
CA LYS A 52 -6.79 -13.94 3.79
C LYS A 52 -6.41 -12.46 3.70
N VAL A 53 -5.39 -12.04 4.43
CA VAL A 53 -5.11 -10.60 4.63
C VAL A 53 -4.27 -10.03 3.49
N TYR A 54 -3.13 -10.65 3.17
CA TYR A 54 -2.23 -10.16 2.13
C TYR A 54 -2.82 -10.18 0.71
N PRO A 55 -3.58 -11.21 0.28
CA PRO A 55 -4.15 -11.21 -1.07
C PRO A 55 -5.10 -10.03 -1.29
N VAL A 56 -5.94 -9.72 -0.30
CA VAL A 56 -6.86 -8.57 -0.36
C VAL A 56 -6.07 -7.26 -0.37
N SER A 57 -5.13 -7.11 0.57
CA SER A 57 -4.34 -5.87 0.69
C SER A 57 -3.50 -5.60 -0.55
N PHE A 58 -2.84 -6.60 -1.12
CA PHE A 58 -2.01 -6.45 -2.31
C PHE A 58 -2.84 -6.26 -3.57
N THR A 59 -4.03 -6.84 -3.66
CA THR A 59 -4.95 -6.56 -4.77
C THR A 59 -5.40 -5.10 -4.74
N VAL A 60 -5.81 -4.59 -3.58
CA VAL A 60 -6.18 -3.17 -3.40
C VAL A 60 -5.01 -2.25 -3.73
N ALA A 61 -3.81 -2.58 -3.25
CA ALA A 61 -2.60 -1.81 -3.56
C ALA A 61 -2.32 -1.79 -5.06
N SER A 62 -2.38 -2.95 -5.73
CA SER A 62 -2.10 -3.08 -7.17
C SER A 62 -3.09 -2.27 -8.02
N VAL A 63 -4.39 -2.35 -7.71
CA VAL A 63 -5.41 -1.53 -8.38
C VAL A 63 -5.16 -0.05 -8.14
N SER A 64 -4.77 0.31 -6.92
CA SER A 64 -4.49 1.71 -6.56
C SER A 64 -3.25 2.26 -7.27
N VAL A 65 -2.23 1.43 -7.53
CA VAL A 65 -1.08 1.80 -8.36
C VAL A 65 -1.53 2.16 -9.77
N ILE A 66 -2.44 1.38 -10.38
CA ILE A 66 -2.99 1.71 -11.70
C ILE A 66 -3.71 3.07 -11.66
N VAL A 67 -4.50 3.33 -10.61
CA VAL A 67 -5.18 4.61 -10.40
C VAL A 67 -4.17 5.76 -10.28
N GLY A 68 -3.08 5.57 -9.53
CA GLY A 68 -1.98 6.52 -9.41
C GLY A 68 -1.31 6.81 -10.75
N LEU A 69 -1.00 5.76 -11.53
CA LEU A 69 -0.41 5.89 -12.87
C LEU A 69 -1.33 6.68 -13.80
N VAL A 70 -2.63 6.40 -13.81
CA VAL A 70 -3.62 7.16 -14.59
C VAL A 70 -3.63 8.63 -14.16
N ALA A 71 -3.56 8.91 -12.86
CA ALA A 71 -3.47 10.28 -12.35
C ALA A 71 -2.22 11.00 -12.90
N MET A 72 -1.05 10.34 -12.87
CA MET A 72 0.21 10.89 -13.38
C MET A 72 0.12 11.21 -14.88
N TYR A 73 -0.46 10.30 -15.69
CA TYR A 73 -0.70 10.54 -17.13
C TYR A 73 -1.59 11.75 -17.39
N ILE A 74 -2.67 11.93 -16.61
CA ILE A 74 -3.60 13.07 -16.76
C ILE A 74 -2.89 14.41 -16.50
N ARG A 75 -1.93 14.44 -15.57
CA ARG A 75 -1.16 15.64 -15.21
C ARG A 75 0.09 15.84 -16.08
N GLY A 76 0.47 14.85 -16.88
CA GLY A 76 1.72 14.86 -17.65
C GLY A 76 2.97 14.70 -16.79
N GLU A 77 2.81 14.23 -15.55
CA GLU A 77 3.93 13.90 -14.68
C GLU A 77 4.60 12.63 -15.19
N LYS A 78 5.90 12.68 -15.49
CA LYS A 78 6.66 11.46 -15.77
C LYS A 78 6.95 10.75 -14.46
N SER A 79 6.74 9.43 -14.42
CA SER A 79 6.99 8.59 -13.23
C SER A 79 8.42 8.68 -12.69
N LEU A 80 9.36 9.16 -13.52
CA LEU A 80 10.77 9.41 -13.21
C LEU A 80 11.24 10.70 -13.92
N SER A 81 10.70 11.88 -13.57
CA SER A 81 11.32 13.15 -14.01
C SER A 81 12.43 13.58 -13.05
N VAL A 82 13.59 13.93 -13.60
CA VAL A 82 14.74 14.45 -12.83
C VAL A 82 14.38 15.80 -12.17
N GLU A 83 13.41 16.54 -12.72
CA GLU A 83 12.86 17.76 -12.10
C GLU A 83 12.25 17.53 -10.72
N SER A 84 11.70 16.34 -10.45
CA SER A 84 11.12 15.95 -9.15
C SER A 84 12.18 15.87 -8.04
N TYR A 85 13.42 15.50 -8.38
CA TYR A 85 14.52 15.36 -7.43
C TYR A 85 15.32 16.66 -7.23
N GLY A 86 14.93 17.76 -7.89
CA GLY A 86 15.79 18.94 -8.10
C GLY A 86 15.28 20.30 -7.63
N LYS A 87 14.07 20.42 -7.05
CA LYS A 87 13.65 21.71 -6.46
C LYS A 87 14.08 21.80 -5.00
N LYS A 88 15.33 22.20 -4.80
CA LYS A 88 15.79 22.89 -3.58
C LYS A 88 15.09 24.25 -3.54
N GLU A 89 14.21 24.45 -2.56
CA GLU A 89 14.05 25.77 -1.94
C GLU A 89 14.94 25.80 -0.69
#